data_AF-A0A7C7LPG2-F1
#
_entry.id   AF-A0A7C7LPG2-F1
#
_cell.length_a   1.000
_cell.length_b   1.000
_cell.length_c   1.000
_cell.angle_alpha   90.00
_cell.angle_beta   90.00
_cell.angle_gamma   90.00
#
_symmetry.space_group_name_H-M   'P 1'
#
loop_
_entity.id
_entity.type
_entity.pdbx_description
1 polymer ?
#
loop_
_entity_poly.entity_id
_entity_poly.type
_entity_poly.pdbx_seq_one_letter_code
_entity_poly.pdbx_strand_id
1 'polypeptide(L)'
;MSARFNKRQIELGAEKSIEGLDTLSQKAIDYVAELSLRDEFQLPMTFQAGDIQILNSRVTFHARKAFDDHAQPERKRLLLRVWLNALDPRPMAPEFANQLNTGERGAVTLRQ
;
A
#
# COMPACT_ATOMS: atom_id res chain seq x y z
N MET A 1 -14.63 -4.45 -6.38
CA MET A 1 -14.16 -3.33 -5.53
C MET A 1 -12.64 -3.38 -5.37
N SER A 2 -11.93 -2.34 -5.82
CA SER A 2 -10.47 -2.19 -5.69
C SER A 2 -10.18 -0.92 -4.87
N ALA A 3 -9.08 -0.89 -4.14
CA ALA A 3 -8.71 0.25 -3.29
C ALA A 3 -7.23 0.62 -3.44
N ARG A 4 -6.93 1.91 -3.34
CA ARG A 4 -5.60 2.50 -3.27
C ARG A 4 -5.63 3.50 -2.14
N PHE A 5 -4.95 3.19 -1.06
CA PHE A 5 -4.97 4.01 0.13
C PHE A 5 -3.58 4.14 0.72
N ASN A 6 -3.14 5.38 0.88
CA ASN A 6 -1.97 5.74 1.66
C ASN A 6 -2.24 7.15 2.18
N LYS A 7 -2.70 7.24 3.43
CA LYS A 7 -3.10 8.49 4.09
C LYS A 7 -2.08 9.60 3.85
N ARG A 8 -0.81 9.34 4.17
CA ARG A 8 0.27 10.32 4.02
C ARG A 8 0.47 10.77 2.57
N GLN A 9 0.38 9.88 1.59
CA GLN A 9 0.49 10.29 0.17
C GLN A 9 -0.70 11.14 -0.29
N ILE A 10 -1.91 10.84 0.21
CA ILE A 10 -3.11 11.61 -0.11
C ILE A 10 -2.98 13.02 0.49
N GLU A 11 -2.61 13.13 1.76
CA GLU A 11 -2.39 14.41 2.46
C GLU A 11 -1.29 15.25 1.78
N LEU A 12 -0.13 14.65 1.48
CA LEU A 12 0.95 15.33 0.75
C LEU A 12 0.56 15.76 -0.66
N GLY A 13 -0.35 15.02 -1.30
CA GLY A 13 -0.90 15.39 -2.60
C GLY A 13 -1.84 16.57 -2.49
N ALA A 14 -2.69 16.56 -1.47
CA ALA A 14 -3.63 17.63 -1.18
C ALA A 14 -2.94 18.94 -0.82
N GLU A 15 -1.87 18.90 -0.02
CA GLU A 15 -1.03 20.07 0.31
C GLU A 15 -0.47 20.76 -0.94
N LYS A 16 -0.27 20.01 -2.03
CA LYS A 16 0.25 20.52 -3.30
C LYS A 16 -0.84 20.87 -4.32
N SER A 17 -2.09 20.55 -4.01
CA SER A 17 -3.23 20.83 -4.86
C SER A 17 -3.79 22.24 -4.57
N ILE A 18 -4.50 22.82 -5.54
CA ILE A 18 -5.10 24.15 -5.37
C ILE A 18 -6.26 24.12 -4.36
N GLU A 19 -7.03 23.03 -4.36
CA GLU A 19 -8.28 22.91 -3.59
C GLU A 19 -8.09 22.24 -2.23
N GLY A 20 -7.00 21.50 -2.03
CA GLY A 20 -6.73 20.78 -0.78
C GLY A 20 -7.72 19.64 -0.51
N LEU A 21 -7.81 19.23 0.76
CA LEU A 21 -8.88 18.35 1.26
C LEU A 21 -9.88 19.20 2.04
N ASP A 22 -11.15 19.05 1.71
CA ASP A 22 -12.21 19.58 2.55
C ASP A 22 -12.33 18.78 3.86
N THR A 23 -13.09 19.31 4.82
CA THR A 23 -13.25 18.68 6.13
C THR A 23 -13.86 17.28 6.04
N LEU A 24 -14.76 17.04 5.09
CA LEU A 24 -15.39 15.73 4.91
C LEU A 24 -14.39 14.71 4.40
N SER A 25 -13.60 15.06 3.39
CA SER A 25 -12.59 14.17 2.80
C SER A 25 -11.50 13.82 3.81
N GLN A 26 -11.03 14.79 4.60
CA GLN A 26 -10.08 14.52 5.67
C GLN A 26 -10.66 13.53 6.69
N LYS A 27 -11.90 13.74 7.16
CA LYS A 27 -12.58 12.82 8.07
C LYS A 27 -12.74 11.42 7.47
N ALA A 28 -13.04 11.31 6.18
CA ALA A 28 -13.17 10.01 5.51
C ALA A 28 -11.83 9.26 5.47
N ILE A 29 -10.73 9.95 5.15
CA ILE A 29 -9.37 9.38 5.14
C ILE A 29 -8.97 8.92 6.54
N ASP A 30 -9.23 9.76 7.56
CA ASP A 30 -8.96 9.43 8.96
C ASP A 30 -9.74 8.20 9.39
N TYR A 31 -11.01 8.12 9.03
CA TYR A 31 -11.87 6.99 9.36
C TYR A 31 -11.42 5.68 8.69
N VAL A 32 -10.99 5.72 7.43
CA VAL A 32 -10.43 4.52 6.75
C VAL A 32 -9.14 4.07 7.45
N ALA A 33 -8.28 5.00 7.84
CA ALA A 33 -7.07 4.68 8.59
C ALA A 33 -7.39 4.05 9.95
N GLU A 34 -8.35 4.61 10.69
CA GLU A 34 -8.83 4.06 11.96
C GLU A 34 -9.42 2.66 11.80
N LEU A 35 -10.32 2.46 10.82
CA LEU A 35 -10.92 1.17 10.52
C LEU A 35 -9.86 0.11 10.21
N SER A 36 -8.87 0.45 9.40
CA SER A 36 -7.78 -0.48 9.04
C SER A 36 -6.96 -0.98 10.23
N LEU A 37 -7.05 -0.30 11.38
CA LEU A 37 -6.36 -0.65 12.61
C LEU A 37 -7.19 -1.49 13.58
N ARG A 38 -8.49 -1.73 13.30
CA ARG A 38 -9.35 -2.56 14.16
C ARG A 38 -9.04 -4.04 13.98
N ASP A 39 -9.06 -4.80 15.08
CA ASP A 39 -8.70 -6.22 15.09
C ASP A 39 -9.57 -7.07 14.14
N GLU A 40 -10.83 -6.71 13.95
CA GLU A 40 -11.77 -7.40 13.03
C GLU A 40 -11.36 -7.33 11.55
N PHE A 41 -10.55 -6.34 11.17
CA PHE A 41 -10.05 -6.17 9.79
C PHE A 41 -8.58 -6.56 9.65
N GLN A 42 -7.91 -6.94 10.74
CA GLN A 42 -6.51 -7.34 10.73
C GLN A 42 -6.35 -8.85 10.62
N LEU A 43 -5.44 -9.26 9.74
CA LEU A 43 -4.87 -10.59 9.75
C LEU A 43 -3.41 -10.49 10.23
N PRO A 44 -3.14 -10.67 11.54
CA PRO A 44 -1.79 -10.62 12.05
C PRO A 44 -0.97 -11.80 11.53
N MET A 45 0.24 -11.53 11.04
CA MET A 45 1.18 -12.55 10.58
C MET A 45 2.59 -12.20 11.05
N THR A 46 3.24 -13.14 11.74
CA THR A 46 4.64 -13.02 12.17
C THR A 46 5.50 -13.85 11.22
N PHE A 47 6.22 -13.18 10.31
CA PHE A 47 7.14 -13.84 9.38
C PHE A 47 8.26 -14.59 10.10
N GLN A 48 8.49 -15.83 9.68
CA GLN A 48 9.68 -16.62 9.95
C GLN A 48 10.62 -16.58 8.73
N ALA A 49 11.88 -16.98 8.94
CA ALA A 49 12.83 -17.12 7.84
C ALA A 49 12.33 -18.17 6.83
N GLY A 50 12.24 -17.78 5.55
CA GLY A 50 11.72 -18.64 4.48
C GLY A 50 10.24 -18.44 4.17
N ASP A 51 9.48 -17.73 5.02
CA ASP A 51 8.07 -17.45 4.74
C ASP A 51 7.90 -16.52 3.53
N ILE A 52 6.90 -16.83 2.72
CA ILE A 52 6.51 -16.02 1.55
C ILE A 52 5.08 -15.55 1.74
N GLN A 53 4.88 -14.24 1.62
CA GLN A 53 3.54 -13.64 1.56
C GLN A 53 3.25 -13.17 0.14
N ILE A 54 2.21 -13.74 -0.46
CA ILE A 54 1.66 -13.31 -1.74
C ILE A 54 0.32 -12.64 -1.44
N LEU A 55 0.16 -11.38 -1.85
CA LEU A 55 -1.07 -10.63 -1.65
C LEU A 55 -1.48 -9.90 -2.92
N ASN A 56 -2.78 -9.65 -3.05
CA ASN A 56 -3.31 -8.80 -4.09
C ASN A 56 -3.44 -7.36 -3.56
N SER A 57 -2.46 -6.51 -3.90
CA SER A 57 -2.36 -5.13 -3.41
C SER A 57 -3.56 -4.23 -3.77
N ARG A 58 -4.47 -4.68 -4.65
CA ARG A 58 -5.69 -3.94 -5.02
C ARG A 58 -6.85 -4.15 -4.06
N VAL A 59 -6.80 -5.19 -3.23
CA VAL A 59 -7.90 -5.56 -2.32
C VAL A 59 -7.44 -5.79 -0.88
N THR A 60 -6.13 -5.79 -0.64
CA THR A 60 -5.55 -6.03 0.68
C THR A 60 -4.63 -4.87 1.06
N PHE A 61 -4.97 -4.17 2.13
CA PHE A 61 -4.02 -3.27 2.79
C PHE A 61 -3.01 -4.09 3.58
N HIS A 62 -1.75 -3.66 3.55
CA HIS A 62 -0.67 -4.32 4.28
C HIS A 62 0.16 -3.27 5.00
N ALA A 63 0.52 -3.60 6.24
CA ALA A 63 1.32 -2.75 7.09
C ALA A 63 2.30 -3.62 7.90
N ARG A 64 3.19 -2.96 8.63
CA ARG A 64 4.05 -3.60 9.62
C ARG A 64 3.86 -2.87 10.96
N LYS A 65 3.93 -3.61 12.06
CA LYS A 65 4.05 -3.00 13.39
C LYS A 65 5.43 -2.34 13.54
N ALA A 66 5.54 -1.41 14.47
CA ALA A 66 6.84 -0.90 14.91
C ALA A 66 7.66 -2.06 15.49
N PHE A 67 8.98 -2.02 15.29
CA PHE A 67 9.92 -3.01 15.80
C PHE A 67 11.25 -2.32 16.07
N ASP A 68 12.01 -2.85 17.01
CA ASP A 68 13.37 -2.45 17.27
C ASP A 68 14.30 -3.23 16.33
N ASP A 69 15.08 -2.50 15.52
CA ASP A 69 16.04 -3.12 14.62
C ASP A 69 17.36 -3.39 15.35
N HIS A 70 18.05 -4.47 14.98
CA HIS A 70 19.30 -4.84 15.63
C HIS A 70 20.46 -3.98 15.13
N ALA A 71 21.38 -3.61 16.03
CA ALA A 71 22.61 -2.92 15.65
C ALA A 71 23.51 -3.80 14.77
N GLN A 72 23.56 -5.10 15.08
CA GLN A 72 24.32 -6.07 14.31
C GLN A 72 23.66 -6.36 12.94
N PRO A 73 24.37 -6.17 11.81
CA PRO A 73 23.80 -6.32 10.46
C PRO A 73 23.15 -7.68 10.20
N GLU A 74 23.74 -8.76 10.69
CA GLU A 74 23.30 -10.15 10.51
C GLU A 74 21.99 -10.48 11.24
N ARG A 75 21.58 -9.62 12.18
CA ARG A 75 20.33 -9.78 12.92
C ARG A 75 19.23 -8.85 12.42
N LYS A 76 19.55 -7.93 11.50
CA LYS A 76 18.55 -7.00 10.96
C LYS A 76 17.48 -7.76 10.20
N ARG A 77 16.25 -7.24 10.28
CA ARG A 77 15.13 -7.79 9.52
C ARG A 77 15.36 -7.57 8.02
N LEU A 78 15.57 -8.64 7.27
CA LEU A 78 15.69 -8.63 5.82
C LEU A 78 14.45 -9.26 5.18
N LEU A 79 13.74 -8.49 4.35
CA LEU A 79 12.60 -8.97 3.56
C LEU A 79 12.78 -8.52 2.11
N LEU A 80 12.77 -9.48 1.19
CA LEU A 80 12.78 -9.19 -0.24
C LEU A 80 11.35 -8.98 -0.74
N ARG A 81 11.16 -8.01 -1.66
CA ARG A 81 9.84 -7.69 -2.21
C ARG A 81 9.91 -7.55 -3.72
N VAL A 82 8.97 -8.20 -4.41
CA VAL A 82 8.76 -8.10 -5.85
C VAL A 82 7.32 -7.66 -6.13
N TRP A 83 7.12 -6.91 -7.21
CA TRP A 83 5.81 -6.53 -7.72
C TRP A 83 5.53 -7.31 -8.99
N LEU A 84 4.35 -7.94 -9.06
CA LEU A 84 3.96 -8.80 -10.18
C LEU A 84 2.63 -8.31 -10.77
N ASN A 85 2.54 -8.39 -12.10
CA ASN A 85 1.28 -8.23 -12.81
C ASN A 85 0.69 -9.60 -13.10
N ALA A 86 -0.54 -9.87 -12.64
CA ALA A 86 -1.25 -11.10 -12.98
C ALA A 86 -1.58 -11.13 -14.47
N LEU A 87 -1.32 -12.23 -15.18
CA LEU A 87 -1.60 -12.34 -16.62
C LEU A 87 -3.06 -12.02 -16.94
N ASP A 88 -3.97 -12.65 -16.20
CA ASP A 88 -5.41 -12.42 -16.21
C ASP A 88 -5.86 -11.75 -14.89
N PRO A 89 -5.87 -10.41 -14.83
CA PRO A 89 -6.24 -9.70 -13.62
C PRO A 89 -7.76 -9.69 -13.45
N ARG A 90 -8.22 -9.75 -12.20
CA ARG A 90 -9.61 -9.44 -11.86
C ARG A 90 -10.06 -8.08 -12.46
N PRO A 91 -11.35 -7.93 -12.82
CA PRO A 91 -11.88 -6.65 -13.25
C PRO A 91 -11.60 -5.53 -12.24
N MET A 92 -11.25 -4.36 -12.77
CA MET A 92 -10.97 -3.16 -11.99
C MET A 92 -11.42 -1.93 -12.76
N ALA A 93 -11.75 -0.88 -12.02
CA ALA A 93 -12.13 0.39 -12.64
C ALA A 93 -10.90 1.03 -13.32
N PRO A 94 -11.06 1.71 -14.48
CA PRO A 94 -9.95 2.25 -15.26
C PRO A 94 -9.02 3.19 -14.50
N GLU A 95 -9.54 3.91 -13.50
CA GLU A 95 -8.81 4.87 -12.68
C GLU A 95 -7.69 4.20 -11.87
N PHE A 96 -7.80 2.89 -11.63
CA PHE A 96 -6.78 2.10 -10.94
C PHE A 96 -5.78 1.44 -11.91
N ALA A 97 -5.99 1.51 -13.23
CA ALA A 97 -5.18 0.79 -14.22
C ALA A 97 -3.78 1.39 -14.41
N ASN A 98 -3.64 2.71 -14.25
CA ASN A 98 -2.38 3.46 -14.43
C ASN A 98 -1.73 3.85 -13.09
N GLN A 99 -1.37 2.87 -12.26
CA GLN A 99 -0.91 3.13 -10.90
C GLN A 99 0.42 3.91 -10.82
N LEU A 100 1.35 3.62 -11.73
CA LEU A 100 2.71 4.15 -11.73
C LEU A 100 2.91 5.33 -12.69
N ASN A 101 1.85 5.81 -13.34
CA ASN A 101 1.94 6.80 -14.42
C ASN A 101 2.85 6.34 -15.59
N THR A 102 3.05 5.04 -15.75
CA THR A 102 3.87 4.42 -16.81
C THR A 102 3.00 3.72 -17.87
N GLY A 103 1.69 3.97 -17.85
CA GLY A 103 0.70 3.32 -18.71
C GLY A 103 -0.11 2.26 -17.97
N GLU A 104 -1.14 1.75 -18.63
CA GLU A 104 -2.00 0.71 -18.04
C GLU A 104 -1.19 -0.55 -17.74
N ARG A 105 -1.19 -0.94 -16.46
CA ARG A 105 -0.44 -2.10 -15.97
C ARG A 105 1.08 -2.00 -16.24
N GLY A 106 1.61 -0.81 -16.47
CA GLY A 106 3.04 -0.58 -16.62
C GLY A 106 3.83 -1.00 -15.37
N ALA A 107 5.02 -1.55 -15.58
CA ALA A 107 5.98 -1.80 -14.50
C ALA A 107 6.68 -0.50 -14.08
N VAL A 108 7.51 -0.57 -13.05
CA VAL A 108 8.46 0.51 -12.74
C VAL A 108 9.42 0.63 -13.92
N THR A 109 9.27 1.68 -14.73
CA THR A 109 10.21 1.98 -15.80
C THR A 109 11.40 2.74 -15.23
N LEU A 110 12.60 2.47 -15.73
CA LEU A 110 13.74 3.35 -15.48
C LEU A 110 13.38 4.74 -16.02
N ARG A 111 13.58 5.79 -15.23
CA ARG A 111 13.61 7.15 -15.77
C ARG A 111 14.76 7.19 -16.77
N GLN A 112 14.45 7.42 -18.04
CA GLN A 112 15.44 7.84 -19.03
C GLN A 112 15.83 9.29 -18.78
#